data_AF-A0A4Y9IX28-F1
#
_entry.id   AF-A0A4Y9IX28-F1
#
_cell.length_a   1.000
_cell.length_b   1.000
_cell.length_c   1.000
_cell.angle_alpha   90.00
_cell.angle_beta   90.00
_cell.angle_gamma   90.00
#
_symmetry.space_group_name_H-M   'P 1'
#
loop_
_entity.id
_entity.type
_entity.pdbx_description
1 polymer ?
#
loop_
_entity_poly.entity_id
_entity_poly.type
_entity_poly.pdbx_seq_one_letter_code
_entity_poly.pdbx_strand_id
1 'polypeptide(L)'
;MTILRLGSRGDDVKTLQTRLNLIADGIFGPITDEAVRAFQKANKLTVDGVVGTNTWAKLGIITTNSRNITELIVHCSATPEGKDFTTAQIREWHLARGFSDIGYHYVIYRDGSVHAGRAESKIGAHCVGHNSNSIGVCYIGGEVADGSHVPKDTRTPAQRTALVKLLKGLKAKYPKSTIHGHREFANKACPSFDALTEYKSL
;
A
#
# COMPACT_ATOMS: atom_id res chain seq x y z
N MET A 1 4.33 1.11 -10.55
CA MET A 1 5.59 1.73 -11.02
C MET A 1 5.22 2.94 -11.85
N THR A 2 6.02 4.00 -11.81
CA THR A 2 5.71 5.29 -12.43
C THR A 2 5.90 5.21 -13.96
N ILE A 3 5.11 5.97 -14.72
CA ILE A 3 5.37 6.16 -16.16
C ILE A 3 6.64 7.00 -16.30
N LEU A 4 7.68 6.45 -16.94
CA LEU A 4 8.92 7.19 -17.21
C LEU A 4 8.97 7.71 -18.64
N ARG A 5 9.60 8.86 -18.81
CA ARG A 5 9.84 9.52 -20.09
C ARG A 5 10.99 10.51 -19.95
N LEU A 6 11.41 11.12 -21.05
CA LEU A 6 12.40 12.20 -21.05
C LEU A 6 12.12 13.22 -19.93
N GLY A 7 13.13 13.48 -19.10
CA GLY A 7 13.05 14.36 -17.93
C GLY A 7 12.71 13.66 -16.60
N SER A 8 12.25 12.41 -16.62
CA SER A 8 12.07 11.61 -15.39
C SER A 8 13.40 11.41 -14.64
N ARG A 9 13.34 11.30 -13.31
CA ARG A 9 14.51 11.06 -12.45
C ARG A 9 14.20 10.08 -11.30
N GLY A 10 15.23 9.46 -10.74
CA GLY A 10 15.15 8.64 -9.52
C GLY A 10 15.45 7.15 -9.74
N ASP A 11 15.17 6.32 -8.72
CA ASP A 11 15.56 4.91 -8.71
C ASP A 11 14.83 4.05 -9.76
N ASP A 12 13.61 4.43 -10.14
CA ASP A 12 12.90 3.80 -11.26
C ASP A 12 13.68 4.01 -12.58
N VAL A 13 14.32 5.18 -12.77
CA VAL A 13 15.15 5.46 -13.95
C VAL A 13 16.46 4.67 -13.89
N LYS A 14 17.10 4.55 -12.72
CA LYS A 14 18.30 3.70 -12.55
C LYS A 14 18.00 2.24 -12.87
N THR A 15 16.82 1.77 -12.49
CA THR A 15 16.34 0.42 -12.78
C THR A 15 16.15 0.22 -14.28
N LEU A 16 15.51 1.18 -14.96
CA LEU A 16 15.38 1.18 -16.42
C LEU A 16 16.75 1.12 -17.10
N GLN A 17 17.66 2.02 -16.72
CA GLN A 17 19.00 2.13 -17.29
C GLN A 17 19.78 0.82 -17.14
N THR A 18 19.78 0.23 -15.94
CA THR A 18 20.41 -1.08 -15.70
C THR A 18 19.84 -2.17 -16.61
N ARG A 19 18.50 -2.21 -16.81
CA ARG A 19 17.86 -3.21 -17.69
C ARG A 19 18.17 -3.00 -19.17
N LEU A 20 18.46 -1.77 -19.56
CA LEU A 20 18.91 -1.41 -20.91
C LEU A 20 20.44 -1.50 -21.07
N ASN A 21 21.16 -2.01 -20.07
CA ASN A 21 22.62 -2.07 -20.02
C ASN A 21 23.30 -0.70 -20.21
N LEU A 22 22.70 0.35 -19.63
CA LEU A 22 23.25 1.71 -19.56
C LEU A 22 23.89 1.98 -18.20
N ILE A 23 24.69 3.04 -18.13
CA ILE A 23 25.15 3.62 -16.86
C ILE A 23 23.92 4.19 -16.12
N ALA A 24 23.70 3.74 -14.89
CA ALA A 24 22.53 4.08 -14.09
C ALA A 24 22.73 5.36 -13.27
N ASP A 25 22.67 6.52 -13.91
CA ASP A 25 22.74 7.84 -13.25
C ASP A 25 21.41 8.32 -12.64
N GLY A 26 20.30 7.65 -13.00
CA GLY A 26 18.96 7.99 -12.53
C GLY A 26 18.34 9.20 -13.21
N ILE A 27 18.88 9.63 -14.35
CA ILE A 27 18.36 10.75 -15.16
C ILE A 27 17.92 10.23 -16.52
N PHE A 28 16.63 10.37 -16.83
CA PHE A 28 16.08 9.99 -18.12
C PHE A 28 16.37 11.11 -19.12
N GLY A 29 17.62 11.16 -19.59
CA GLY A 29 18.10 12.09 -20.62
C GLY A 29 18.03 11.50 -22.04
N PRO A 30 18.60 12.20 -23.03
CA PRO A 30 18.58 11.78 -24.44
C PRO A 30 19.11 10.36 -24.68
N ILE A 31 20.18 9.97 -23.98
CA ILE A 31 20.77 8.61 -24.09
C ILE A 31 19.76 7.53 -23.63
N THR A 32 19.01 7.81 -22.56
CA THR A 32 17.99 6.86 -22.06
C THR A 32 16.77 6.81 -22.98
N ASP A 33 16.33 7.96 -23.53
CA ASP A 33 15.23 8.01 -24.51
C ASP A 33 15.55 7.21 -25.78
N GLU A 34 16.74 7.39 -26.34
CA GLU A 34 17.21 6.66 -27.50
C GLU A 34 17.20 5.14 -27.25
N ALA A 35 17.76 4.71 -26.11
CA ALA A 35 17.80 3.30 -25.73
C ALA A 35 16.39 2.71 -25.51
N VAL A 36 15.46 3.46 -24.90
CA VAL A 36 14.06 3.04 -24.74
C VAL A 36 13.39 2.85 -26.10
N ARG A 37 13.53 3.80 -27.02
CA ARG A 37 12.95 3.70 -28.37
C ARG A 37 13.53 2.52 -29.14
N ALA A 38 14.85 2.32 -29.06
CA ALA A 38 15.51 1.16 -29.67
C ALA A 38 14.96 -0.16 -29.11
N PHE A 39 14.82 -0.25 -27.79
CA PHE A 39 14.25 -1.40 -27.12
C PHE A 39 12.79 -1.66 -27.52
N GLN A 40 11.95 -0.61 -27.54
CA GLN A 40 10.55 -0.70 -27.96
C GLN A 40 10.44 -1.22 -29.39
N LYS A 41 11.26 -0.68 -30.31
CA LYS A 41 11.32 -1.11 -31.72
C LYS A 41 11.70 -2.59 -31.82
N ALA A 42 12.76 -3.02 -31.13
CA ALA A 42 13.22 -4.41 -31.14
C ALA A 42 12.17 -5.39 -30.58
N ASN A 43 11.34 -4.93 -29.64
CA ASN A 43 10.32 -5.74 -28.98
C ASN A 43 8.90 -5.59 -29.56
N LYS A 44 8.75 -4.93 -30.71
CA LYS A 44 7.46 -4.71 -31.39
C LYS A 44 6.43 -3.98 -30.51
N LEU A 45 6.89 -3.00 -29.74
CA LEU A 45 6.05 -2.09 -28.96
C LEU A 45 5.85 -0.76 -29.70
N THR A 46 4.88 0.05 -29.25
CA THR A 46 4.78 1.45 -29.67
C THR A 46 6.09 2.18 -29.35
N VAL A 47 6.69 2.84 -30.33
CA VAL A 47 7.99 3.51 -30.21
C VAL A 47 7.79 4.98 -29.82
N ASP A 48 7.30 5.20 -28.61
CA ASP A 48 6.94 6.53 -28.10
C ASP A 48 7.98 7.11 -27.13
N GLY A 49 8.98 6.34 -26.71
CA GLY A 49 9.97 6.76 -25.69
C GLY A 49 9.38 6.77 -24.27
N VAL A 50 8.17 6.24 -24.09
CA VAL A 50 7.48 6.17 -22.81
C VAL A 50 7.57 4.76 -22.23
N VAL A 51 8.12 4.66 -21.02
CA VAL A 51 8.23 3.39 -20.31
C VAL A 51 6.99 3.19 -19.46
N GLY A 52 5.96 2.65 -20.10
CA GLY A 52 4.73 2.18 -19.46
C GLY A 52 4.74 0.67 -19.18
N THR A 53 3.60 0.13 -18.75
CA THR A 53 3.37 -1.28 -18.38
C THR A 53 3.96 -2.27 -19.39
N ASN A 54 3.74 -2.06 -20.68
CA ASN A 54 4.19 -3.00 -21.73
C ASN A 54 5.72 -2.99 -21.90
N THR A 55 6.33 -1.79 -21.85
CA THR A 55 7.78 -1.64 -21.95
C THR A 55 8.47 -2.29 -20.76
N TRP A 56 7.99 -2.04 -19.55
CA TRP A 56 8.51 -2.69 -18.36
C TRP A 56 8.38 -4.22 -18.42
N ALA A 57 7.20 -4.73 -18.79
CA ALA A 57 6.97 -6.17 -18.90
C ALA A 57 7.97 -6.84 -19.86
N LYS A 58 8.28 -6.19 -20.99
CA LYS A 58 9.29 -6.67 -21.94
C LYS A 58 10.72 -6.62 -21.42
N LEU A 59 11.04 -5.67 -20.53
CA LEU A 59 12.36 -5.60 -19.85
C LEU A 59 12.55 -6.70 -18.79
N GLY A 60 11.65 -7.69 -18.72
CA GLY A 60 11.62 -8.68 -17.65
C GLY A 60 11.22 -8.08 -16.30
N ILE A 61 10.76 -6.82 -16.30
CA ILE A 61 10.14 -6.17 -15.16
C ILE A 61 8.64 -6.31 -15.37
N ILE A 62 8.14 -7.49 -15.06
CA ILE A 62 6.70 -7.74 -15.04
C ILE A 62 6.06 -6.71 -14.10
N THR A 63 5.37 -5.72 -14.66
CA THR A 63 4.63 -4.70 -13.91
C THR A 63 3.38 -5.24 -13.24
N THR A 64 3.07 -6.53 -13.42
CA THR A 64 2.18 -7.26 -12.53
C THR A 64 2.97 -7.84 -11.36
N ASN A 65 3.64 -6.97 -10.60
CA ASN A 65 3.76 -7.20 -9.16
C ASN A 65 2.69 -6.39 -8.41
N SER A 66 1.56 -6.11 -9.09
CA SER A 66 0.28 -5.99 -8.42
C SER A 66 0.01 -7.35 -7.81
N ARG A 67 0.41 -7.54 -6.55
CA ARG A 67 -0.04 -8.67 -5.74
C ARG A 67 -1.54 -8.87 -6.01
N ASN A 68 -2.00 -10.10 -6.18
CA ASN A 68 -3.41 -10.34 -6.44
C ASN A 68 -4.21 -9.98 -5.19
N ILE A 69 -4.65 -8.73 -5.09
CA ILE A 69 -5.39 -8.23 -3.94
C ILE A 69 -6.85 -8.62 -4.09
N THR A 70 -7.30 -9.53 -3.23
CA THR A 70 -8.69 -9.98 -3.12
C THR A 70 -9.35 -9.52 -1.82
N GLU A 71 -8.59 -8.89 -0.92
CA GLU A 71 -9.06 -8.52 0.41
C GLU A 71 -8.53 -7.13 0.82
N LEU A 72 -9.40 -6.32 1.43
CA LEU A 72 -9.05 -5.10 2.14
C LEU A 72 -9.39 -5.35 3.61
N ILE A 73 -8.37 -5.37 4.48
CA ILE A 73 -8.56 -5.76 5.89
C ILE A 73 -8.39 -4.53 6.76
N VAL A 74 -9.46 -4.17 7.47
CA VAL A 74 -9.50 -3.04 8.39
C VAL A 74 -9.01 -3.49 9.78
N HIS A 75 -8.12 -2.68 10.34
CA HIS A 75 -7.49 -2.85 11.65
C HIS A 75 -7.67 -1.61 12.52
N CYS A 76 -7.49 -1.78 13.82
CA CYS A 76 -7.15 -0.72 14.77
C CYS A 76 -5.69 -0.90 15.22
N SER A 77 -5.05 0.16 15.72
CA SER A 77 -3.68 0.10 16.27
C SER A 77 -3.62 -0.48 17.68
N ALA A 78 -4.77 -0.74 18.31
CA ALA A 78 -4.88 -1.14 19.71
C ALA A 78 -4.20 -0.10 20.62
N THR A 79 -4.49 1.18 20.38
CA THR A 79 -3.96 2.29 21.18
C THR A 79 -5.10 2.98 21.93
N PRO A 80 -4.82 3.59 23.11
CA PRO A 80 -5.87 4.22 23.92
C PRO A 80 -6.62 5.32 23.18
N GLU A 81 -7.94 5.36 23.39
CA GLU A 81 -8.82 6.44 22.96
C GLU A 81 -8.26 7.80 23.38
N GLY A 82 -8.36 8.80 22.51
CA GLY A 82 -7.92 10.15 22.83
C GLY A 82 -6.44 10.43 22.59
N LYS A 83 -5.62 9.41 22.27
CA LYS A 83 -4.17 9.57 22.02
C LYS A 83 -3.81 9.46 20.55
N ASP A 84 -2.87 10.30 20.12
CA ASP A 84 -2.38 10.34 18.75
C ASP A 84 -1.08 9.55 18.62
N PHE A 85 -0.97 8.82 17.51
CA PHE A 85 0.19 8.01 17.17
C PHE A 85 0.45 8.08 15.67
N THR A 86 1.70 7.84 15.30
CA THR A 86 2.17 8.00 13.92
C THR A 86 2.58 6.68 13.28
N THR A 87 2.63 6.66 11.95
CA THR A 87 3.23 5.55 11.17
C THR A 87 4.67 5.29 11.59
N ALA A 88 5.43 6.32 11.97
CA ALA A 88 6.81 6.17 12.47
C ALA A 88 6.85 5.40 13.79
N GLN A 89 5.97 5.73 14.74
CA GLN A 89 5.88 5.01 16.02
C GLN A 89 5.40 3.56 15.84
N ILE A 90 4.37 3.33 15.01
CA ILE A 90 3.91 1.96 14.73
C ILE A 90 5.02 1.16 14.04
N ARG A 91 5.77 1.77 13.10
CA ARG A 91 6.93 1.16 12.47
C ARG A 91 7.98 0.76 13.51
N GLU A 92 8.35 1.67 14.41
CA GLU A 92 9.28 1.39 15.50
C GLU A 92 8.83 0.19 16.35
N TRP A 93 7.57 0.16 16.78
CA TRP A 93 7.02 -0.97 17.55
C TRP A 93 7.06 -2.29 16.78
N HIS A 94 6.81 -2.26 15.47
CA HIS A 94 6.85 -3.45 14.64
C HIS A 94 8.30 -3.93 14.39
N LEU A 95 9.23 -3.02 14.15
CA LEU A 95 10.66 -3.33 14.04
C LEU A 95 11.19 -3.96 15.33
N ALA A 96 10.81 -3.41 16.50
CA ALA A 96 11.16 -3.97 17.81
C ALA A 96 10.61 -5.40 18.03
N ARG A 97 9.56 -5.78 17.30
CA ARG A 97 8.96 -7.13 17.30
C ARG A 97 9.52 -8.04 16.21
N GLY A 98 10.57 -7.62 15.51
CA GLY A 98 11.25 -8.39 14.47
C GLY A 98 10.59 -8.31 13.09
N PHE A 99 9.66 -7.38 12.87
CA PHE A 99 9.12 -7.16 11.52
C PHE A 99 10.14 -6.37 10.71
N SER A 100 10.13 -6.52 9.38
CA SER A 100 11.01 -5.76 8.49
C SER A 100 10.56 -4.31 8.25
N ASP A 101 9.31 -3.98 8.61
CA ASP A 101 8.68 -2.66 8.44
C ASP A 101 7.33 -2.66 9.21
N ILE A 102 6.65 -1.52 9.28
CA ILE A 102 5.23 -1.43 9.66
C ILE A 102 4.41 -2.50 8.91
N GLY A 103 3.43 -3.09 9.60
CA GLY A 103 2.70 -4.24 9.10
C GLY A 103 1.60 -3.87 8.12
N TYR A 104 1.05 -2.66 8.27
CA TYR A 104 -0.08 -2.11 7.51
C TYR A 104 0.40 -1.30 6.31
N HIS A 105 -0.45 -1.19 5.28
CA HIS A 105 -0.16 -0.35 4.11
C HIS A 105 -0.61 1.09 4.30
N TYR A 106 -1.68 1.30 5.07
CA TYR A 106 -2.22 2.62 5.40
C TYR A 106 -2.50 2.74 6.89
N VAL A 107 -2.30 3.95 7.43
CA VAL A 107 -2.71 4.32 8.78
C VAL A 107 -3.52 5.61 8.72
N ILE A 108 -4.68 5.63 9.35
CA ILE A 108 -5.56 6.81 9.44
C ILE A 108 -5.44 7.42 10.83
N TYR A 109 -4.87 8.63 10.90
CA TYR A 109 -4.74 9.37 12.14
C TYR A 109 -6.09 9.90 12.62
N ARG A 110 -6.17 10.33 13.88
CA ARG A 110 -7.44 10.75 14.50
C ARG A 110 -8.07 11.99 13.85
N ASP A 111 -7.27 12.81 13.17
CA ASP A 111 -7.72 13.95 12.36
C ASP A 111 -8.27 13.55 10.98
N GLY A 112 -8.23 12.25 10.63
CA GLY A 112 -8.67 11.73 9.33
C GLY A 112 -7.61 11.78 8.23
N SER A 113 -6.40 12.25 8.51
CA SER A 113 -5.30 12.18 7.55
C SER A 113 -4.87 10.72 7.32
N VAL A 114 -4.64 10.36 6.05
CA VAL A 114 -4.24 9.01 5.63
C VAL A 114 -2.75 9.01 5.34
N HIS A 115 -2.01 8.18 6.05
CA HIS A 115 -0.55 8.09 5.96
C HIS A 115 -0.13 6.73 5.40
N ALA A 116 0.89 6.76 4.53
CA ALA A 116 1.47 5.55 3.98
C ALA A 116 2.28 4.79 5.05
N GLY A 117 2.04 3.49 5.14
CA GLY A 117 2.85 2.54 5.89
C GLY A 117 3.80 1.78 4.96
N ARG A 118 3.61 0.46 4.88
CA ARG A 118 4.31 -0.43 3.96
C ARG A 118 3.79 -0.23 2.54
N ALA A 119 4.68 -0.23 1.55
CA ALA A 119 4.27 -0.12 0.14
C ALA A 119 3.33 -1.27 -0.27
N GLU A 120 2.24 -0.99 -1.00
CA GLU A 120 1.26 -1.98 -1.46
C GLU A 120 1.86 -3.11 -2.32
N SER A 121 2.98 -2.83 -2.98
CA SER A 121 3.74 -3.81 -3.77
C SER A 121 4.50 -4.84 -2.91
N LYS A 122 4.63 -4.58 -1.60
CA LYS A 122 5.22 -5.50 -0.63
C LYS A 122 4.12 -6.23 0.13
N ILE A 123 4.37 -7.49 0.47
CA ILE A 123 3.45 -8.28 1.29
C ILE A 123 3.38 -7.65 2.69
N GLY A 124 2.15 -7.50 3.22
CA GLY A 124 1.90 -6.98 4.56
C GLY A 124 2.39 -7.90 5.68
N ALA A 125 2.28 -7.43 6.93
CA ALA A 125 2.47 -8.25 8.12
C ALA A 125 1.41 -7.89 9.17
N HIS A 126 0.14 -8.00 8.78
CA HIS A 126 -1.00 -7.53 9.56
C HIS A 126 -2.08 -8.59 9.81
N CYS A 127 -2.18 -9.63 8.98
CA CYS A 127 -3.13 -10.72 9.13
C CYS A 127 -2.51 -12.04 8.63
N VAL A 128 -2.14 -12.92 9.56
CA VAL A 128 -1.50 -14.21 9.24
C VAL A 128 -2.43 -15.03 8.34
N GLY A 129 -1.88 -15.66 7.30
CA GLY A 129 -2.66 -16.39 6.28
C GLY A 129 -3.22 -15.51 5.15
N HIS A 130 -3.40 -14.21 5.38
CA HIS A 130 -4.05 -13.28 4.44
C HIS A 130 -3.13 -12.17 3.92
N ASN A 131 -1.88 -12.09 4.40
CA ASN A 131 -0.98 -10.98 4.05
C ASN A 131 -0.67 -10.85 2.56
N SER A 132 -0.58 -11.97 1.82
CA SER A 132 -0.09 -12.02 0.43
C SER A 132 -1.09 -11.49 -0.59
N ASN A 133 -2.39 -11.55 -0.28
CA ASN A 133 -3.51 -11.17 -1.15
C ASN A 133 -4.36 -10.02 -0.57
N SER A 134 -3.87 -9.29 0.44
CA SER A 134 -4.64 -8.22 1.08
C SER A 134 -3.91 -6.90 1.28
N ILE A 135 -4.69 -5.82 1.38
CA ILE A 135 -4.23 -4.50 1.83
C ILE A 135 -4.76 -4.24 3.24
N GLY A 136 -3.86 -4.20 4.23
CA GLY A 136 -4.17 -3.76 5.59
C GLY A 136 -4.30 -2.23 5.73
N VAL A 137 -5.44 -1.78 6.23
CA VAL A 137 -5.75 -0.38 6.57
C VAL A 137 -5.98 -0.29 8.08
N CYS A 138 -5.16 0.48 8.79
CA CYS A 138 -5.24 0.66 10.24
C CYS A 138 -5.77 2.05 10.58
N TYR A 139 -6.61 2.19 11.60
CA TYR A 139 -6.89 3.50 12.22
C TYR A 139 -6.25 3.59 13.61
N ILE A 140 -5.84 4.79 14.01
CA ILE A 140 -5.32 5.05 15.37
C ILE A 140 -6.46 4.97 16.38
N GLY A 141 -6.34 4.05 17.34
CA GLY A 141 -7.32 3.80 18.38
C GLY A 141 -7.60 2.31 18.58
N GLY A 142 -8.79 1.99 19.09
CA GLY A 142 -9.29 0.62 19.24
C GLY A 142 -9.39 0.13 20.68
N GLU A 143 -8.94 0.91 21.65
CA GLU A 143 -8.99 0.60 23.09
C GLU A 143 -9.55 1.78 23.89
N VAL A 144 -10.16 1.49 25.04
CA VAL A 144 -10.59 2.51 26.01
C VAL A 144 -9.40 3.37 26.52
N ALA A 145 -9.70 4.58 27.01
CA ALA A 145 -8.68 5.55 27.42
C ALA A 145 -7.91 5.19 28.71
N ASP A 146 -8.49 4.34 29.57
CA ASP A 146 -8.03 4.10 30.94
C ASP A 146 -6.83 3.14 31.07
N GLY A 147 -6.33 2.60 29.95
CA GLY A 147 -5.21 1.66 29.93
C GLY A 147 -5.56 0.22 30.30
N SER A 148 -6.84 -0.11 30.48
CA SER A 148 -7.29 -1.49 30.74
C SER A 148 -7.27 -2.40 29.50
N HIS A 149 -6.90 -1.86 28.32
CA HIS A 149 -6.84 -2.57 27.04
C HIS A 149 -8.18 -3.19 26.59
N VAL A 150 -9.31 -2.71 27.12
CA VAL A 150 -10.64 -3.15 26.67
C VAL A 150 -10.90 -2.63 25.25
N PRO A 151 -11.25 -3.50 24.28
CA PRO A 151 -11.53 -3.08 22.92
C PRO A 151 -12.75 -2.16 22.82
N LYS A 152 -12.63 -1.07 22.06
CA LYS A 152 -13.70 -0.10 21.80
C LYS A 152 -13.57 0.47 20.38
N ASP A 153 -14.68 0.65 19.67
CA ASP A 153 -14.66 1.45 18.43
C ASP A 153 -14.48 2.93 18.78
N THR A 154 -13.25 3.42 18.65
CA THR A 154 -12.87 4.79 19.02
C THR A 154 -12.69 5.69 17.80
N ARG A 155 -13.15 5.27 16.62
CA ARG A 155 -12.97 6.06 15.38
C ARG A 155 -13.65 7.42 15.50
N THR A 156 -12.90 8.48 15.22
CA THR A 156 -13.44 9.83 15.08
C THR A 156 -14.31 9.95 13.81
N PRO A 157 -15.20 10.94 13.72
CA PRO A 157 -15.94 11.21 12.47
C PRO A 157 -15.01 11.40 11.26
N ALA A 158 -13.89 12.09 11.45
CA ALA A 158 -12.90 12.30 10.39
C ALA A 158 -12.26 10.99 9.93
N GLN A 159 -11.92 10.08 10.86
CA GLN A 159 -11.45 8.74 10.53
C GLN A 159 -12.48 7.93 9.76
N ARG A 160 -13.76 7.98 10.14
CA ARG A 160 -14.84 7.28 9.43
C ARG A 160 -14.96 7.76 7.98
N THR A 161 -14.96 9.07 7.76
CA THR A 161 -14.97 9.66 6.42
C THR A 161 -13.75 9.25 5.60
N ALA A 162 -12.55 9.34 6.19
CA ALA A 162 -11.31 8.96 5.53
C ALA A 162 -11.27 7.48 5.16
N LEU A 163 -11.74 6.62 6.06
CA LEU A 163 -11.78 5.17 5.87
C LEU A 163 -12.71 4.80 4.70
N VAL A 164 -13.92 5.37 4.64
CA VAL A 164 -14.84 5.17 3.50
C VAL A 164 -14.20 5.64 2.19
N LYS A 165 -13.58 6.83 2.17
CA LYS A 165 -12.93 7.38 0.97
C LYS A 165 -11.78 6.49 0.50
N LEU A 166 -10.93 6.05 1.42
CA LEU A 166 -9.79 5.18 1.13
C LEU A 166 -10.26 3.81 0.62
N LEU A 167 -11.23 3.17 1.29
CA LEU A 167 -11.75 1.86 0.89
C LEU A 167 -12.39 1.91 -0.51
N LYS A 168 -13.15 2.96 -0.84
CA LYS A 168 -13.67 3.17 -2.20
C LYS A 168 -12.55 3.31 -3.24
N GLY A 169 -11.51 4.07 -2.94
CA GLY A 169 -10.34 4.21 -3.81
C GLY A 169 -9.60 2.89 -4.02
N LEU A 170 -9.41 2.12 -2.94
CA LEU A 170 -8.80 0.79 -2.99
C LEU A 170 -9.68 -0.22 -3.74
N LYS A 171 -11.00 -0.18 -3.60
CA LYS A 171 -11.95 -0.97 -4.38
C LYS A 171 -11.85 -0.66 -5.87
N ALA A 172 -11.82 0.62 -6.24
CA ALA A 172 -11.64 1.01 -7.64
C ALA A 172 -10.30 0.50 -8.21
N LYS A 173 -9.24 0.49 -7.40
CA LYS A 173 -7.92 -0.03 -7.78
C LYS A 173 -7.85 -1.56 -7.82
N TYR A 174 -8.58 -2.23 -6.93
CA TYR A 174 -8.62 -3.68 -6.73
C TYR A 174 -10.08 -4.16 -6.79
N PRO A 175 -10.71 -4.19 -7.97
CA PRO A 175 -12.16 -4.35 -8.11
C PRO A 175 -12.71 -5.71 -7.67
N LYS A 176 -11.85 -6.73 -7.56
CA LYS A 176 -12.23 -8.05 -7.05
C LYS A 176 -12.15 -8.17 -5.52
N SER A 177 -11.69 -7.11 -4.85
CA SER A 177 -11.46 -7.18 -3.41
C SER A 177 -12.77 -7.15 -2.62
N THR A 178 -12.76 -7.85 -1.49
CA THR A 178 -13.81 -7.81 -0.46
C THR A 178 -13.28 -7.08 0.77
N ILE A 179 -14.15 -6.46 1.58
CA ILE A 179 -13.74 -5.69 2.77
C ILE A 179 -14.07 -6.49 4.02
N HIS A 180 -13.09 -6.59 4.92
CA HIS A 180 -13.16 -7.40 6.14
C HIS A 180 -12.59 -6.66 7.33
N GLY A 181 -12.98 -7.08 8.53
CA GLY A 181 -12.24 -6.77 9.76
C GLY A 181 -11.27 -7.90 10.11
N HIS A 182 -10.18 -7.61 10.80
CA HIS A 182 -9.23 -8.66 11.23
C HIS A 182 -9.90 -9.78 12.04
N ARG A 183 -10.94 -9.47 12.82
CA ARG A 183 -11.76 -10.42 13.59
C ARG A 183 -12.37 -11.56 12.77
N GLU A 184 -12.55 -11.37 11.46
CA GLU A 184 -13.08 -12.40 10.57
C GLU A 184 -12.08 -13.54 10.33
N PHE A 185 -10.78 -13.27 10.52
CA PHE A 185 -9.69 -14.21 10.22
C PHE A 185 -8.94 -14.68 11.46
N ALA A 186 -9.23 -14.10 12.63
CA ALA A 186 -8.59 -14.47 13.89
C ALA A 186 -9.52 -14.17 15.08
N ASN A 187 -9.43 -14.97 16.14
CA ASN A 187 -10.19 -14.76 17.37
C ASN A 187 -9.69 -13.52 18.15
N LYS A 188 -10.04 -12.32 17.65
CA LYS A 188 -9.58 -11.01 18.15
C LYS A 188 -10.69 -9.98 17.96
N ALA A 189 -10.70 -8.92 18.78
CA ALA A 189 -11.70 -7.85 18.67
C ALA A 189 -11.45 -6.88 17.51
N CYS A 190 -10.20 -6.76 17.02
CA CYS A 190 -9.79 -5.83 15.97
C CYS A 190 -10.67 -5.98 14.70
N PRO A 191 -11.24 -4.91 14.13
CA PRO A 191 -10.96 -3.48 14.35
C PRO A 191 -11.81 -2.79 15.44
N SER A 192 -12.37 -3.57 16.37
CA SER A 192 -13.29 -3.14 17.45
C SER A 192 -14.71 -2.77 16.97
N PHE A 193 -15.05 -3.12 15.72
CA PHE A 193 -16.38 -3.04 15.13
C PHE A 193 -16.52 -4.09 14.02
N ASP A 194 -17.73 -4.27 13.49
CA ASP A 194 -18.00 -5.17 12.37
C ASP A 194 -17.80 -4.45 11.01
N ALA A 195 -16.57 -4.49 10.51
CA ALA A 195 -16.22 -3.88 9.23
C ALA A 195 -16.83 -4.61 8.02
N LEU A 196 -17.08 -5.92 8.12
CA LEU A 196 -17.69 -6.69 7.04
C LEU A 196 -19.13 -6.20 6.81
N THR A 197 -19.90 -6.06 7.88
CA THR A 197 -21.27 -5.54 7.81
C THR A 197 -21.30 -4.05 7.44
N GLU A 198 -20.47 -3.21 8.08
CA GLU A 198 -20.47 -1.75 7.86
C GLU A 198 -20.14 -1.39 6.41
N TYR A 199 -19.25 -2.14 5.76
CA TYR A 199 -18.76 -1.83 4.41
C TYR A 199 -19.24 -2.78 3.32
N LYS A 200 -20.28 -3.59 3.60
CA LYS A 200 -20.82 -4.56 2.65
C LYS A 200 -21.26 -3.95 1.31
N SER A 201 -21.70 -2.69 1.31
CA SER A 201 -22.20 -1.98 0.14
C SER A 201 -21.15 -1.16 -0.62
N LEU A 202 -19.88 -1.18 -0.19
CA LEU A 202 -18.76 -0.53 -0.88
C LEU A 202 -18.11 -1.42 -1.93
#